data_AF-A0A7J2H7D4-F1
#
_entry.id   AF-A0A7J2H7D4-F1
#
_cell.length_a   1.000
_cell.length_b   1.000
_cell.length_c   1.000
_cell.angle_alpha   90.00
_cell.angle_beta   90.00
_cell.angle_gamma   90.00
#
_symmetry.space_group_name_H-M   'P 1'
#
loop_
_entity.id
_entity.type
_entity.pdbx_description
1 polymer ?
#
loop_
_entity_poly.entity_id
_entity_poly.type
_entity_poly.pdbx_seq_one_letter_code
_entity_poly.pdbx_strand_id
1 'polypeptide(L)'
;MRLALLLSALVLLSQVPALIGGYKASIVVFAIESSTQAYEVFRPYLSQMKLWACEPDEWSDRWNHVYYGDEGDLPAIVEYYYVRAAEHLRRNELEKASRYLVYALSYLLDAYNPFNTHPDADQGLAERYREFLDANIESMLSRLDSSSLEVETKSPREIVEEGARLSRRLYPELEEVLRKGDYERVYEIAFSLVEASVEGCLSLISQLPLSALERALNTPMLREVFYASLAVMAASAAYIAYQKATREEEAEVIPSNLP
;
A
#
# COMPACT_ATOMS: atom_id res chain seq x y z
N MET A 1 7.97 37.56 -22.57
CA MET A 1 9.25 37.00 -22.08
C MET A 1 9.27 36.74 -20.57
N ARG A 2 8.84 37.69 -19.71
CA ARG A 2 8.83 37.49 -18.23
C ARG A 2 7.85 36.41 -17.73
N LEU A 3 6.69 36.26 -18.38
CA LEU A 3 5.70 35.22 -18.01
C LEU A 3 6.17 33.80 -18.37
N ALA A 4 6.84 33.65 -19.52
CA ALA A 4 7.41 32.37 -19.94
C ALA A 4 8.57 31.96 -19.02
N LEU A 5 9.42 32.90 -18.60
CA LEU A 5 10.46 32.65 -17.60
C LEU A 5 9.89 32.31 -16.22
N LEU A 6 8.79 32.93 -15.80
CA LEU A 6 8.08 32.59 -14.57
C LEU A 6 7.43 31.20 -14.64
N LEU A 7 6.81 30.83 -15.76
CA LEU A 7 6.24 29.50 -15.97
C LEU A 7 7.33 28.43 -16.10
N SER A 8 8.44 28.72 -16.78
CA SER A 8 9.61 27.83 -16.84
C SER A 8 10.27 27.68 -15.47
N ALA A 9 10.34 28.75 -14.66
CA ALA A 9 10.83 28.67 -13.28
C ALA A 9 9.86 27.90 -12.37
N LEU A 10 8.54 28.02 -12.57
CA LEU A 10 7.53 27.24 -11.83
C LEU A 10 7.58 25.76 -12.20
N VAL A 11 7.77 25.45 -13.49
CA VAL A 11 7.97 24.08 -13.98
C VAL A 11 9.30 23.54 -13.45
N LEU A 12 10.39 24.30 -13.50
CA LEU A 12 11.68 23.88 -12.94
C LEU A 12 11.64 23.70 -11.42
N LEU A 13 10.89 24.53 -10.68
CA LEU A 13 10.66 24.37 -9.23
C LEU A 13 9.74 23.18 -8.91
N SER A 14 8.81 22.81 -9.81
CA SER A 14 8.02 21.58 -9.71
C SER A 14 8.78 20.31 -10.13
N GLN A 15 9.96 20.49 -10.74
CA GLN A 15 10.86 19.42 -11.20
C GLN A 15 12.11 19.31 -10.32
N VAL A 16 12.23 20.13 -9.26
CA VAL A 16 13.09 19.78 -8.14
C VAL A 16 12.44 18.52 -7.56
N PRO A 17 13.08 17.35 -7.57
CA PRO A 17 12.72 16.38 -6.56
C PRO A 17 13.10 17.10 -5.26
N ALA A 18 12.13 17.72 -4.59
CA ALA A 18 12.19 17.60 -3.16
C ALA A 18 12.36 16.09 -2.92
N LEU A 19 13.15 15.70 -1.93
CA LEU A 19 12.93 14.41 -1.31
C LEU A 19 11.46 14.43 -0.82
N ILE A 20 10.51 14.21 -1.74
CA ILE A 20 9.09 14.21 -1.48
C ILE A 20 8.84 12.79 -1.02
N GLY A 21 9.06 12.59 0.26
CA GLY A 21 8.88 11.32 0.93
C GLY A 21 10.05 11.05 1.86
N GLY A 22 9.79 11.15 3.17
CA GLY A 22 10.67 10.53 4.16
C GLY A 22 10.59 9.00 4.07
N TYR A 23 11.30 8.31 4.95
CA TYR A 23 11.41 6.86 4.97
C TYR A 23 10.05 6.15 4.91
N LYS A 24 9.01 6.73 5.53
CA LYS A 24 7.63 6.20 5.47
C LYS A 24 7.11 6.10 4.03
N ALA A 25 7.31 7.12 3.22
CA ALA A 25 6.85 7.13 1.83
C ALA A 25 7.57 6.07 0.98
N SER A 26 8.88 5.91 1.17
CA SER A 26 9.67 4.88 0.48
C SER A 26 9.20 3.47 0.85
N ILE A 27 8.99 3.19 2.15
CA ILE A 27 8.51 1.89 2.62
C ILE A 27 7.11 1.59 2.07
N VAL A 28 6.18 2.55 2.16
CA VAL A 28 4.81 2.37 1.68
C VAL A 28 4.78 2.05 0.18
N VAL A 29 5.52 2.80 -0.62
CA VAL A 29 5.58 2.57 -2.06
C VAL A 29 6.21 1.23 -2.38
N PHE A 30 7.33 0.90 -1.73
CA PHE A 30 7.98 -0.40 -1.90
C PHE A 30 7.04 -1.56 -1.60
N ALA A 31 6.26 -1.49 -0.51
CA ALA A 31 5.29 -2.52 -0.16
C ALA A 31 4.18 -2.66 -1.22
N ILE A 32 3.67 -1.55 -1.77
CA ILE A 32 2.66 -1.58 -2.83
C ILE A 32 3.22 -2.17 -4.12
N GLU A 33 4.42 -1.75 -4.53
CA GLU A 33 5.09 -2.24 -5.74
C GLU A 33 5.45 -3.73 -5.62
N SER A 34 5.76 -4.20 -4.40
CA SER A 34 6.05 -5.60 -4.11
C SER A 34 4.81 -6.51 -4.16
N SER A 35 3.61 -5.96 -4.03
CA SER A 35 2.36 -6.70 -4.19
C SER A 35 1.80 -6.53 -5.61
N THR A 36 1.90 -7.56 -6.45
CA THR A 36 1.42 -7.49 -7.85
C THR A 36 -0.04 -7.03 -7.96
N GLN A 37 -0.93 -7.54 -7.12
CA GLN A 37 -2.35 -7.18 -7.15
C GLN A 37 -2.58 -5.73 -6.72
N ALA A 38 -1.87 -5.28 -5.68
CA ALA A 38 -2.02 -3.92 -5.17
C ALA A 38 -1.41 -2.92 -6.16
N TYR A 39 -0.26 -3.23 -6.74
CA TYR A 39 0.39 -2.42 -7.76
C TYR A 39 -0.54 -2.19 -8.96
N GLU A 40 -1.16 -3.23 -9.52
CA GLU A 40 -2.09 -3.07 -10.65
C GLU A 40 -3.27 -2.13 -10.34
N VAL A 41 -3.77 -2.14 -9.10
CA VAL A 41 -4.88 -1.27 -8.68
C VAL A 41 -4.42 0.15 -8.38
N PHE A 42 -3.28 0.30 -7.70
CA PHE A 42 -2.85 1.58 -7.12
C PHE A 42 -1.75 2.30 -7.90
N ARG A 43 -1.14 1.68 -8.92
CA ARG A 43 -0.13 2.28 -9.79
C ARG A 43 -0.47 3.71 -10.25
N PRO A 44 -1.71 4.05 -10.65
CA PRO A 44 -2.06 5.41 -11.06
C PRO A 44 -1.94 6.46 -9.95
N TYR A 45 -1.90 6.04 -8.68
CA TYR A 45 -1.93 6.90 -7.50
C TYR A 45 -0.59 6.94 -6.74
N LEU A 46 0.44 6.19 -7.15
CA LEU A 46 1.69 6.05 -6.40
C LEU A 46 2.35 7.39 -6.06
N SER A 47 2.33 8.35 -7.00
CA SER A 47 2.87 9.70 -6.76
C SER A 47 2.13 10.45 -5.65
N GLN A 48 0.80 10.34 -5.59
CA GLN A 48 -0.01 10.92 -4.53
C GLN A 48 0.16 10.15 -3.21
N MET A 49 0.29 8.82 -3.28
CA MET A 49 0.53 7.99 -2.12
C MET A 49 1.85 8.35 -1.41
N LYS A 50 2.90 8.72 -2.16
CA LYS A 50 4.14 9.29 -1.59
C LYS A 50 3.88 10.54 -0.74
N LEU A 51 3.05 11.45 -1.26
CA LEU A 51 2.68 12.69 -0.56
C LEU A 51 1.84 12.38 0.69
N TRP A 52 0.82 11.54 0.55
CA TRP A 52 -0.09 11.21 1.64
C TRP A 52 0.55 10.39 2.76
N ALA A 53 1.65 9.69 2.51
CA ALA A 53 2.33 8.88 3.52
C ALA A 53 2.91 9.73 4.66
N CYS A 54 3.27 10.98 4.38
CA CYS A 54 3.82 11.90 5.36
C CYS A 54 2.76 12.82 6.00
N GLU A 55 1.57 12.96 5.41
CA GLU A 55 0.52 13.84 5.94
C GLU A 55 0.13 13.55 7.41
N PRO A 56 0.05 12.28 7.88
CA PRO A 56 -0.27 12.00 9.28
C PRO A 56 0.64 12.70 10.28
N ASP A 57 1.93 12.85 9.96
CA ASP A 57 2.92 13.47 10.85
C ASP A 57 2.70 14.99 11.00
N GLU A 58 1.93 15.62 10.09
CA GLU A 58 1.59 17.04 10.12
C GLU A 58 0.27 17.33 10.85
N TRP A 59 -0.48 16.29 11.27
CA TRP A 59 -1.76 16.45 11.93
C TRP A 59 -1.59 16.62 13.44
N SER A 60 -1.05 17.77 13.82
CA SER A 60 -0.99 18.34 15.17
C SER A 60 -2.39 18.55 15.78
N ASP A 61 -3.24 17.56 16.02
CA ASP A 61 -3.27 16.80 17.27
C ASP A 61 -4.34 15.70 17.12
N ARG A 62 -4.51 15.19 15.88
CA ARG A 62 -5.74 14.48 15.49
C ARG A 62 -5.74 13.03 15.96
N TRP A 63 -4.56 12.43 16.07
CA TRP A 63 -4.37 11.04 16.46
C TRP A 63 -3.03 10.89 17.19
N ASN A 64 -3.01 10.00 18.18
CA ASN A 64 -1.78 9.71 18.91
C ASN A 64 -0.91 8.74 18.09
N HIS A 65 0.34 9.11 17.85
CA HIS A 65 1.32 8.32 17.08
C HIS A 65 2.08 7.30 17.95
N VAL A 66 1.68 7.14 19.22
CA VAL A 66 2.38 6.26 20.16
C VAL A 66 1.55 5.05 20.57
N TYR A 67 2.23 3.96 20.92
CA TYR A 67 1.61 2.79 21.52
C TYR A 67 2.53 2.05 22.48
N TYR A 68 2.21 2.14 23.77
CA TYR A 68 2.96 1.56 24.89
C TYR A 68 2.35 0.23 25.37
N GLY A 69 1.49 -0.40 24.57
CA GLY A 69 0.93 -1.74 24.83
C GLY A 69 -0.46 -1.67 25.48
N ASP A 70 -0.56 -1.00 26.63
CA ASP A 70 -1.85 -0.75 27.27
C ASP A 70 -2.35 0.69 27.04
N GLU A 71 -1.49 1.55 26.48
CA GLU A 71 -1.75 2.96 26.22
C GLU A 71 -1.44 3.32 24.76
N GLY A 72 -2.23 4.23 24.20
CA GLY A 72 -2.10 4.67 22.81
C GLY A 72 -3.08 3.98 21.86
N ASP A 73 -3.52 4.71 20.83
CA ASP A 73 -4.63 4.29 19.95
C ASP A 73 -4.15 3.73 18.60
N LEU A 74 -2.84 3.54 18.39
CA LEU A 74 -2.30 3.11 17.08
C LEU A 74 -3.03 1.89 16.49
N PRO A 75 -3.30 0.79 17.25
CA PRO A 75 -3.99 -0.36 16.66
C PRO A 75 -5.39 -0.01 16.14
N ALA A 76 -6.13 0.83 16.87
CA ALA A 76 -7.46 1.28 16.48
C ALA A 76 -7.41 2.26 15.30
N ILE A 77 -6.40 3.12 15.24
CA ILE A 77 -6.19 4.07 14.14
C ILE A 77 -5.88 3.34 12.83
N VAL A 78 -4.94 2.38 12.88
CA VAL A 78 -4.58 1.55 11.71
C VAL A 78 -5.79 0.75 11.24
N GLU A 79 -6.51 0.10 12.16
CA GLU A 79 -7.74 -0.63 11.82
C GLU A 79 -8.80 0.28 11.20
N TYR A 80 -9.04 1.46 11.76
CA TYR A 80 -9.99 2.43 11.24
C TYR A 80 -9.68 2.79 9.78
N TYR A 81 -8.44 3.20 9.50
CA TYR A 81 -8.04 3.60 8.15
C TYR A 81 -8.01 2.42 7.18
N TYR A 82 -7.60 1.24 7.64
CA TYR A 82 -7.61 0.02 6.85
C TYR A 82 -9.03 -0.39 6.43
N VAL A 83 -9.99 -0.37 7.37
CA VAL A 83 -11.39 -0.67 7.08
C VAL A 83 -11.97 0.35 6.10
N ARG A 84 -11.67 1.66 6.27
CA ARG A 84 -12.08 2.69 5.30
C ARG A 84 -11.51 2.45 3.90
N ALA A 85 -10.23 2.07 3.81
CA ALA A 85 -9.60 1.73 2.54
C ALA A 85 -10.34 0.58 1.86
N ALA A 86 -10.63 -0.50 2.58
CA ALA A 86 -11.38 -1.64 2.07
C ALA A 86 -12.81 -1.28 1.65
N GLU A 87 -13.53 -0.45 2.43
CA GLU A 87 -14.88 0.04 2.08
C GLU A 87 -14.89 0.82 0.77
N HIS A 88 -13.97 1.77 0.61
CA HIS A 88 -13.86 2.58 -0.61
C HIS A 88 -13.39 1.74 -1.80
N LEU A 89 -12.51 0.77 -1.57
CA LEU A 89 -12.03 -0.14 -2.60
C LEU A 89 -13.18 -0.99 -3.16
N ARG A 90 -14.05 -1.55 -2.30
CA ARG A 90 -15.25 -2.29 -2.73
C ARG A 90 -16.18 -1.44 -3.60
N ARG A 91 -16.26 -0.14 -3.34
CA ARG A 91 -17.10 0.80 -4.12
C ARG A 91 -16.42 1.30 -5.40
N ASN A 92 -15.20 0.84 -5.68
CA ASN A 92 -14.34 1.31 -6.78
C ASN A 92 -13.97 2.81 -6.67
N GLU A 93 -13.95 3.36 -5.44
CA GLU A 93 -13.51 4.72 -5.14
C GLU A 93 -11.99 4.74 -4.92
N LEU A 94 -11.22 4.43 -5.98
CA LEU A 94 -9.81 4.06 -5.89
C LEU A 94 -8.90 5.14 -5.28
N GLU A 95 -9.14 6.42 -5.54
CA GLU A 95 -8.37 7.54 -4.97
C GLU A 95 -8.57 7.66 -3.45
N LYS A 96 -9.80 7.49 -2.96
CA LYS A 96 -10.06 7.49 -1.51
C LYS A 96 -9.50 6.24 -0.86
N ALA A 97 -9.64 5.10 -1.54
CA ALA A 97 -9.10 3.84 -1.06
C ALA A 97 -7.57 3.92 -0.92
N SER A 98 -6.86 4.45 -1.91
CA SER A 98 -5.41 4.63 -1.86
C SER A 98 -5.00 5.61 -0.76
N ARG A 99 -5.70 6.73 -0.61
CA ARG A 99 -5.44 7.70 0.48
C ARG A 99 -5.59 7.07 1.87
N TYR A 100 -6.69 6.38 2.13
CA TYR A 100 -6.90 5.73 3.42
C TYR A 100 -5.95 4.56 3.66
N LEU A 101 -5.61 3.79 2.63
CA LEU A 101 -4.62 2.72 2.75
C LEU A 101 -3.28 3.30 3.19
N VAL A 102 -2.82 4.38 2.55
CA VAL A 102 -1.56 5.02 2.88
C VAL A 102 -1.54 5.51 4.33
N TYR A 103 -2.63 6.07 4.83
CA TYR A 103 -2.71 6.45 6.24
C TYR A 103 -2.60 5.26 7.17
N ALA A 104 -3.30 4.16 6.88
CA ALA A 104 -3.19 2.93 7.66
C ALA A 104 -1.75 2.41 7.69
N LEU A 105 -1.07 2.39 6.54
CA LEU A 105 0.32 1.96 6.44
C LEU A 105 1.26 2.93 7.16
N SER A 106 1.09 4.25 7.01
CA SER A 106 1.91 5.26 7.69
C SER A 106 1.82 5.15 9.22
N TYR A 107 0.62 4.97 9.78
CA TYR A 107 0.43 4.70 11.21
C TYR A 107 0.94 3.32 11.62
N LEU A 108 0.89 2.32 10.74
CA LEU A 108 1.53 1.03 11.01
C LEU A 108 3.04 1.20 11.17
N LEU A 109 3.69 2.02 10.34
CA LEU A 109 5.13 2.29 10.46
C LEU A 109 5.50 2.97 11.79
N ASP A 110 4.58 3.69 12.43
CA ASP A 110 4.79 4.20 13.79
C ASP A 110 4.91 3.08 14.82
N ALA A 111 4.24 1.94 14.62
CA ALA A 111 4.41 0.76 15.47
C ALA A 111 5.80 0.13 15.33
N TYR A 112 6.46 0.30 14.19
CA TYR A 112 7.84 -0.18 13.97
C TYR A 112 8.90 0.87 14.34
N ASN A 113 8.50 2.06 14.77
CA ASN A 113 9.41 3.08 15.25
C ASN A 113 9.60 2.97 16.78
N PRO A 114 10.79 2.59 17.28
CA PRO A 114 11.03 2.41 18.71
C PRO A 114 10.75 3.67 19.55
N PHE A 115 10.91 4.87 18.97
CA PHE A 115 10.64 6.15 19.64
C PHE A 115 9.16 6.44 19.85
N ASN A 116 8.27 5.72 19.14
CA ASN A 116 6.82 5.81 19.28
C ASN A 116 6.26 4.70 20.17
N THR A 117 7.05 3.68 20.51
CA THR A 117 6.55 2.49 21.22
C THR A 117 7.20 2.25 22.56
N HIS A 118 8.29 2.95 22.89
CA HIS A 118 8.91 2.92 24.20
C HIS A 118 8.51 4.15 25.03
N PRO A 119 7.93 3.99 26.24
CA PRO A 119 7.40 5.12 27.03
C PRO A 119 8.49 6.11 27.47
N ASP A 120 9.70 5.61 27.72
CA ASP A 120 10.86 6.42 28.15
C ASP A 120 11.75 6.85 26.96
N ALA A 121 11.20 6.90 25.74
CA ALA A 121 11.97 7.22 24.56
C ALA A 121 12.55 8.65 24.59
N ASP A 122 13.86 8.77 24.36
CA ASP A 122 14.58 10.05 24.27
C ASP A 122 14.20 10.79 22.98
N GLN A 123 13.30 11.76 23.11
CA GLN A 123 12.82 12.56 21.97
C GLN A 123 13.94 13.35 21.28
N GLY A 124 15.05 13.66 21.97
CA GLY A 124 16.22 14.30 21.36
C GLY A 124 16.97 13.39 20.39
N LEU A 125 16.82 12.06 20.52
CA LEU A 125 17.39 11.09 19.59
C LEU A 125 16.42 10.68 18.48
N ALA A 126 15.12 10.91 18.65
CA ALA A 126 14.11 10.55 17.67
C ALA A 126 14.33 11.23 16.31
N GLU A 127 14.68 12.51 16.31
CA GLU A 127 14.99 13.26 15.09
C GLU A 127 16.25 12.73 14.39
N ARG A 128 17.32 12.45 15.16
CA ARG A 128 18.56 11.85 14.63
C ARG A 128 18.32 10.48 14.00
N TYR A 129 17.46 9.66 14.61
CA TYR A 129 17.10 8.37 14.05
C TYR A 129 16.26 8.50 12.77
N ARG A 130 15.32 9.46 12.72
CA ARG A 130 14.55 9.76 11.51
C ARG A 130 15.46 10.20 10.36
N GLU A 131 16.37 11.13 10.60
CA GLU A 131 17.35 11.57 9.61
C GLU A 131 18.24 10.41 9.13
N PHE A 132 18.63 9.51 10.05
CA PHE A 132 19.36 8.30 9.69
C PHE A 132 18.55 7.38 8.76
N LEU A 133 17.26 7.17 9.05
CA LEU A 133 16.38 6.38 8.19
C LEU A 133 16.22 7.03 6.81
N ASP A 134 15.92 8.33 6.76
CA ASP A 134 15.77 9.07 5.49
C ASP A 134 17.02 8.98 4.61
N ALA A 135 18.22 9.02 5.22
CA ALA A 135 19.48 8.91 4.50
C ALA A 135 19.77 7.49 3.98
N ASN A 136 19.21 6.45 4.59
CA ASN A 136 19.60 5.05 4.33
C ASN A 136 18.47 4.20 3.72
N ILE A 137 17.22 4.66 3.70
CA ILE A 137 16.05 3.83 3.39
C ILE A 137 16.12 3.19 2.01
N GLU A 138 16.53 3.94 0.98
CA GLU A 138 16.66 3.40 -0.38
C GLU A 138 17.71 2.28 -0.45
N SER A 139 18.80 2.41 0.31
CA SER A 139 19.82 1.35 0.41
C SER A 139 19.31 0.14 1.18
N MET A 140 18.46 0.33 2.19
CA MET A 140 17.86 -0.78 2.93
C MET A 140 16.85 -1.53 2.04
N LEU A 141 15.92 -0.81 1.42
CA LEU A 141 14.88 -1.42 0.57
C LEU A 141 15.47 -2.16 -0.64
N SER A 142 16.55 -1.64 -1.25
CA SER A 142 17.23 -2.34 -2.36
C SER A 142 17.95 -3.62 -1.96
N ARG A 143 18.18 -3.84 -0.66
CA ARG A 143 18.77 -5.07 -0.11
C ARG A 143 17.73 -6.09 0.33
N LEU A 144 16.45 -5.71 0.42
CA LEU A 144 15.38 -6.65 0.74
C LEU A 144 15.15 -7.57 -0.46
N ASP A 145 15.16 -8.88 -0.23
CA ASP A 145 14.70 -9.86 -1.19
C ASP A 145 13.18 -9.98 -1.06
N SER A 146 12.44 -9.45 -2.03
CA SER A 146 10.98 -9.48 -2.00
C SER A 146 10.40 -10.90 -1.98
N SER A 147 11.19 -11.92 -2.34
CA SER A 147 10.78 -13.33 -2.29
C SER A 147 10.91 -13.97 -0.91
N SER A 148 11.65 -13.36 0.02
CA SER A 148 11.82 -13.87 1.39
C SER A 148 10.92 -13.21 2.42
N LEU A 149 10.20 -12.14 2.05
CA LEU A 149 9.33 -11.39 2.96
C LEU A 149 8.13 -12.24 3.39
N GLU A 150 7.91 -12.31 4.71
CA GLU A 150 6.80 -13.07 5.27
C GLU A 150 5.48 -12.27 5.19
N VAL A 151 4.43 -12.92 4.69
CA VAL A 151 3.08 -12.36 4.61
C VAL A 151 2.16 -13.21 5.47
N GLU A 152 1.64 -12.62 6.54
CA GLU A 152 0.81 -13.31 7.51
C GLU A 152 -0.64 -12.86 7.44
N THR A 153 -1.56 -13.79 7.71
CA THR A 153 -2.99 -13.47 7.83
C THR A 153 -3.32 -13.21 9.31
N LYS A 154 -3.13 -11.97 9.73
CA LYS A 154 -3.44 -11.46 11.09
C LYS A 154 -4.34 -10.23 11.00
N SER A 155 -5.12 -9.97 12.04
CA SER A 155 -5.92 -8.74 12.09
C SER A 155 -5.01 -7.51 12.08
N PRO A 156 -5.48 -6.34 11.58
CA PRO A 156 -4.68 -5.11 11.59
C PRO A 156 -4.16 -4.76 12.99
N ARG A 157 -4.98 -5.02 14.02
CA ARG A 157 -4.62 -4.82 15.42
C ARG A 157 -3.45 -5.70 15.84
N GLU A 158 -3.50 -7.00 15.57
CA GLU A 158 -2.43 -7.93 15.94
C GLU A 158 -1.09 -7.58 15.26
N ILE A 159 -1.13 -7.17 13.98
CA ILE A 159 0.08 -6.74 13.25
C ILE A 159 0.72 -5.52 13.93
N VAL A 160 -0.09 -4.52 14.31
CA VAL A 160 0.39 -3.33 15.04
C VAL A 160 0.97 -3.72 16.39
N GLU A 161 0.27 -4.57 17.15
CA GLU A 161 0.69 -4.99 18.49
C GLU A 161 2.02 -5.77 18.46
N GLU A 162 2.23 -6.63 17.46
CA GLU A 162 3.48 -7.36 17.25
C GLU A 162 4.62 -6.45 16.81
N GLY A 163 4.38 -5.57 15.85
CA GLY A 163 5.35 -4.56 15.41
C GLY A 163 5.81 -3.67 16.56
N ALA A 164 4.87 -3.21 17.39
CA ALA A 164 5.17 -2.39 18.56
C ALA A 164 5.95 -3.14 19.65
N ARG A 165 5.66 -4.43 19.85
CA ARG A 165 6.40 -5.27 20.78
C ARG A 165 7.85 -5.47 20.31
N LEU A 166 8.03 -5.69 19.01
CA LEU A 166 9.35 -5.83 18.39
C LEU A 166 10.16 -4.53 18.52
N SER A 167 9.61 -3.41 18.08
CA SER A 167 10.30 -2.11 18.10
C SER A 167 10.67 -1.68 19.51
N ARG A 168 9.76 -1.86 20.49
CA ARG A 168 10.04 -1.57 21.90
C ARG A 168 11.16 -2.43 22.47
N ARG A 169 11.20 -3.72 22.12
CA ARG A 169 12.26 -4.63 22.57
C ARG A 169 13.63 -4.19 22.06
N LEU A 170 13.69 -3.62 20.85
CA LEU A 170 14.94 -3.16 20.23
C LEU A 170 15.35 -1.74 20.65
N TYR A 171 14.45 -0.96 21.26
CA TYR A 171 14.71 0.41 21.69
C TYR A 171 15.97 0.57 22.56
N PRO A 172 16.18 -0.20 23.66
CA PRO A 172 17.31 0.05 24.55
C PRO A 172 18.67 -0.10 23.87
N GLU A 173 18.80 -1.10 22.99
CA GLU A 173 20.01 -1.29 22.20
C GLU A 173 20.19 -0.16 21.19
N LEU A 174 19.12 0.19 20.45
CA LEU A 174 19.14 1.28 19.47
C LEU A 174 19.57 2.62 20.11
N GLU A 175 18.99 2.95 21.27
CA GLU A 175 19.34 4.16 22.03
C GLU A 175 20.83 4.18 22.40
N GLU A 176 21.34 3.07 22.93
CA GLU A 176 22.74 2.93 23.34
C GLU A 176 23.69 3.15 22.15
N VAL A 177 23.42 2.50 21.00
CA VAL A 177 24.30 2.60 19.83
C VAL A 177 24.19 3.95 19.13
N LEU A 178 23.02 4.59 19.09
CA LEU A 178 22.83 5.95 18.59
C LEU A 178 23.61 6.98 19.42
N ARG A 179 23.64 6.83 20.74
CA ARG A 179 24.41 7.70 21.64
C ARG A 179 25.91 7.53 21.46
N LYS A 180 26.36 6.29 21.27
CA LYS A 180 27.78 5.99 21.00
C LYS A 180 28.23 6.38 19.59
N GLY A 181 27.30 6.60 18.66
CA GLY A 181 27.60 6.88 17.26
C GLY A 181 28.05 5.64 16.49
N ASP A 182 27.66 4.45 16.93
CA ASP A 182 27.93 3.19 16.24
C ASP A 182 26.90 2.98 15.11
N TYR A 183 27.09 3.71 14.01
CA TYR A 183 26.14 3.74 12.91
C TYR A 183 26.06 2.41 12.12
N GLU A 184 27.07 1.55 12.23
CA GLU A 184 27.00 0.19 11.66
C GLU A 184 25.94 -0.62 12.40
N ARG A 185 25.98 -0.63 13.74
CA ARG A 185 24.98 -1.33 14.53
C ARG A 185 23.60 -0.68 14.45
N VAL A 186 23.52 0.65 14.37
CA VAL A 186 22.26 1.37 14.09
C VAL A 186 21.65 0.89 12.78
N TYR A 187 22.47 0.75 11.72
CA TYR A 187 22.01 0.27 10.42
C TYR A 187 21.43 -1.14 10.53
N GLU A 188 22.09 -2.06 11.23
CA GLU A 188 21.61 -3.44 11.38
C GLU A 188 20.24 -3.50 12.08
N ILE A 189 20.09 -2.76 13.20
CA ILE A 189 18.82 -2.72 13.93
C ILE A 189 17.72 -2.07 13.08
N ALA A 190 18.04 -0.93 12.44
CA ALA A 190 17.11 -0.24 11.56
C ALA A 190 16.68 -1.10 10.38
N PHE A 191 17.62 -1.85 9.76
CA PHE A 191 17.33 -2.75 8.66
C PHE A 191 16.34 -3.84 9.06
N SER A 192 16.54 -4.49 10.22
CA SER A 192 15.58 -5.48 10.73
C SER A 192 14.20 -4.89 11.02
N LEU A 193 14.13 -3.64 11.50
CA LEU A 193 12.85 -2.96 11.71
C LEU A 193 12.17 -2.59 10.39
N VAL A 194 12.95 -2.15 9.40
CA VAL A 194 12.44 -1.83 8.05
C VAL A 194 11.89 -3.09 7.39
N GLU A 195 12.64 -4.20 7.42
CA GLU A 195 12.20 -5.51 6.92
C GLU A 195 10.86 -5.91 7.54
N ALA A 196 10.78 -5.97 8.88
CA ALA A 196 9.55 -6.32 9.58
C ALA A 196 8.39 -5.35 9.29
N SER A 197 8.69 -4.06 9.07
CA SER A 197 7.67 -3.06 8.74
C SER A 197 7.10 -3.25 7.33
N VAL A 198 7.93 -3.69 6.37
CA VAL A 198 7.50 -4.04 5.02
C VAL A 198 6.63 -5.29 5.06
N GLU A 199 7.02 -6.31 5.83
CA GLU A 199 6.21 -7.52 6.05
C GLU A 199 4.84 -7.19 6.67
N GLY A 200 4.80 -6.31 7.66
CA GLY A 200 3.56 -5.79 8.22
C GLY A 200 2.68 -5.08 7.19
N CYS A 201 3.29 -4.23 6.35
CA CYS A 201 2.58 -3.54 5.26
C CYS A 201 2.01 -4.55 4.25
N LEU A 202 2.80 -5.52 3.81
CA LEU A 202 2.38 -6.56 2.87
C LEU A 202 1.27 -7.44 3.45
N SER A 203 1.37 -7.76 4.74
CA SER A 203 0.34 -8.52 5.48
C SER A 203 -1.00 -7.78 5.49
N LEU A 204 -1.02 -6.45 5.70
CA LEU A 204 -2.24 -5.65 5.53
C LEU A 204 -2.73 -5.62 4.08
N ILE A 205 -1.84 -5.34 3.13
CA ILE A 205 -2.19 -5.21 1.71
C ILE A 205 -2.79 -6.51 1.16
N SER A 206 -2.25 -7.67 1.57
CA SER A 206 -2.67 -8.99 1.10
C SER A 206 -4.14 -9.30 1.42
N GLN A 207 -4.71 -8.62 2.41
CA GLN A 207 -6.06 -8.84 2.91
C GLN A 207 -7.10 -7.88 2.28
N LEU A 208 -6.68 -6.99 1.37
CA LEU A 208 -7.58 -6.05 0.70
C LEU A 208 -8.48 -6.73 -0.35
N PRO A 209 -9.73 -6.26 -0.55
CA PRO A 209 -10.62 -6.73 -1.61
C PRO A 209 -10.18 -6.21 -3.00
N LEU A 210 -9.05 -6.70 -3.50
CA LEU A 210 -8.41 -6.27 -4.76
C LEU A 210 -9.00 -6.95 -6.02
N SER A 211 -10.03 -7.78 -5.88
CA SER A 211 -10.70 -8.43 -7.00
C SER A 211 -11.43 -7.42 -7.89
N ALA A 212 -11.05 -7.35 -9.17
CA ALA A 212 -11.72 -6.49 -10.15
C ALA A 212 -13.19 -6.85 -10.33
N LEU A 213 -13.54 -8.15 -10.23
CA LEU A 213 -14.92 -8.61 -10.29
C LEU A 213 -15.72 -8.14 -9.08
N GLU A 214 -15.17 -8.28 -7.87
CA GLU A 214 -15.83 -7.82 -6.65
C GLU A 214 -16.10 -6.31 -6.70
N ARG A 215 -15.13 -5.52 -7.17
CA ARG A 215 -15.32 -4.08 -7.37
C ARG A 215 -16.40 -3.78 -8.42
N ALA A 216 -16.36 -4.46 -9.58
CA ALA A 216 -17.33 -4.25 -10.64
C ALA A 216 -18.77 -4.56 -10.20
N LEU A 217 -18.97 -5.61 -9.42
CA LEU A 217 -20.29 -6.00 -8.90
C LEU A 217 -20.83 -5.04 -7.83
N ASN A 218 -19.96 -4.34 -7.11
CA ASN A 218 -20.35 -3.40 -6.05
C ASN A 218 -20.54 -1.96 -6.55
N THR A 219 -20.12 -1.64 -7.78
CA THR A 219 -20.36 -0.31 -8.40
C THR A 219 -21.57 -0.38 -9.34
N PRO A 220 -22.68 0.35 -9.08
CA PRO A 220 -23.94 0.20 -9.84
C PRO A 220 -23.79 0.24 -11.36
N MET A 221 -23.11 1.27 -11.88
CA MET A 221 -22.91 1.43 -13.32
C MET A 221 -22.04 0.31 -13.93
N LEU A 222 -20.96 -0.11 -13.25
CA LEU A 222 -20.12 -1.20 -13.73
C LEU A 222 -20.85 -2.54 -13.67
N ARG A 223 -21.65 -2.77 -12.63
CA ARG A 223 -22.49 -3.95 -12.50
C ARG A 223 -23.51 -4.06 -13.63
N GLU A 224 -24.17 -2.96 -13.97
CA GLU A 224 -25.11 -2.91 -15.10
C GLU A 224 -24.43 -3.20 -16.44
N VAL A 225 -23.26 -2.59 -16.69
CA VAL A 225 -22.45 -2.86 -17.89
C VAL A 225 -21.99 -4.32 -17.94
N PHE A 226 -21.60 -4.90 -16.80
CA PHE A 226 -21.21 -6.30 -16.71
C PHE A 226 -22.38 -7.25 -17.04
N TYR A 227 -23.56 -7.01 -16.48
CA TYR A 227 -24.73 -7.84 -16.81
C TYR A 227 -25.18 -7.67 -18.27
N ALA A 228 -25.11 -6.45 -18.81
CA ALA A 228 -25.42 -6.19 -20.21
C ALA A 228 -24.43 -6.93 -21.14
N SER A 229 -23.13 -6.90 -20.85
CA SER A 229 -22.13 -7.61 -21.66
C SER A 229 -22.32 -9.13 -21.59
N LEU A 230 -22.69 -9.66 -20.43
CA LEU A 230 -22.97 -11.08 -20.24
C LEU A 230 -24.22 -11.52 -21.04
N ALA A 231 -25.27 -10.70 -21.07
CA ALA A 231 -26.44 -10.94 -21.89
C ALA A 231 -26.12 -10.92 -23.40
N VAL A 232 -25.32 -9.95 -23.85
CA VAL A 232 -24.87 -9.86 -25.25
C VAL A 232 -24.03 -11.09 -25.63
N MET A 233 -23.07 -11.48 -24.79
CA MET A 233 -22.25 -12.66 -25.03
C MET A 233 -23.09 -13.94 -25.12
N ALA A 234 -24.04 -14.13 -24.20
CA ALA A 234 -24.94 -15.28 -24.22
C ALA A 234 -25.80 -15.32 -25.49
N ALA A 235 -26.36 -14.17 -25.89
CA ALA A 235 -27.14 -14.05 -27.12
C ALA A 235 -26.29 -14.32 -28.37
N SER A 236 -25.07 -13.78 -28.44
CA SER A 236 -24.15 -14.03 -29.55
C SER A 236 -23.74 -15.51 -29.62
N ALA A 237 -23.42 -16.13 -28.49
CA ALA A 237 -23.07 -17.56 -28.44
C ALA A 237 -24.24 -18.44 -28.88
N ALA A 238 -25.45 -18.15 -28.40
CA ALA A 238 -26.66 -18.87 -28.82
C ALA A 238 -26.94 -18.70 -30.32
N TYR A 239 -26.77 -17.50 -30.86
CA TYR A 239 -26.93 -17.23 -32.29
C TYR A 239 -25.90 -17.99 -33.14
N ILE A 240 -24.64 -18.02 -32.74
CA ILE A 240 -23.58 -18.77 -33.43
C ILE A 240 -23.86 -20.27 -33.38
N ALA A 241 -24.28 -20.80 -32.23
CA ALA A 241 -24.65 -22.21 -32.09
C ALA A 241 -25.84 -22.58 -32.98
N TYR A 242 -26.86 -21.72 -33.02
CA TYR A 242 -28.00 -21.88 -33.92
C TYR A 242 -27.58 -21.90 -35.39
N GLN A 243 -26.78 -20.91 -35.84
CA GLN A 243 -26.29 -20.86 -37.21
C GLN A 243 -25.46 -22.09 -37.59
N LYS A 244 -24.68 -22.62 -36.65
CA LYS A 244 -23.90 -23.84 -36.87
C LYS A 244 -24.81 -25.05 -37.04
N ALA A 245 -25.78 -25.23 -36.15
CA ALA A 245 -26.73 -26.34 -36.23
C ALA A 245 -27.53 -26.32 -37.54
N THR A 246 -28.03 -25.16 -37.96
CA THR A 246 -28.77 -25.04 -39.23
C THR A 246 -27.90 -25.35 -40.46
N ARG A 247 -26.61 -25.00 -40.44
CA ARG A 247 -25.69 -25.33 -41.53
C ARG A 247 -25.33 -26.81 -41.58
N GLU A 248 -25.22 -27.47 -40.43
CA GLU A 248 -24.99 -28.91 -40.34
C GLU A 248 -26.22 -29.69 -40.82
N GLU A 249 -27.44 -29.25 -40.47
CA GLU A 249 -28.68 -29.80 -41.02
C GLU A 249 -28.77 -29.60 -42.55
N GLU A 250 -28.45 -28.42 -43.07
CA GLU A 250 -28.42 -28.17 -44.52
C GLU A 250 -27.37 -29.03 -45.25
N ALA A 251 -26.23 -29.30 -44.62
CA ALA A 251 -25.18 -30.16 -45.17
C ALA A 251 -25.55 -31.65 -45.18
N GLU A 252 -26.32 -32.13 -44.20
CA GLU A 252 -26.87 -33.50 -44.19
C GLU A 252 -28.01 -33.68 -45.20
N VAL A 253 -28.74 -32.61 -45.54
CA VAL A 253 -29.85 -32.63 -46.51
C VAL A 253 -29.37 -32.63 -47.97
N ILE A 254 -28.12 -32.24 -48.26
CA ILE A 254 -27.52 -32.40 -49.60
C ILE A 254 -27.11 -33.88 -49.77
N PRO A 255 -27.77 -34.66 -50.66
CA PRO A 255 -27.44 -36.07 -50.82
C PRO A 255 -26.03 -36.22 -51.36
N SER A 256 -25.28 -37.21 -50.86
CA SER A 256 -23.99 -37.69 -51.36
C SER A 256 -24.04 -38.30 -52.78
N ASN A 257 -25.04 -37.93 -53.59
CA ASN A 257 -25.26 -38.43 -54.95
C ASN A 257 -25.28 -37.24 -55.90
N LEU A 258 -24.11 -36.77 -56.28
CA LEU A 258 -23.91 -36.26 -57.63
C LEU A 258 -23.09 -37.31 -58.39
N PRO A 259 -23.56 -37.76 -59.57
CA PRO A 259 -22.84 -38.71 -60.42
C PRO A 259 -21.52 -38.14 -60.95
#